data_AF-A0A1Z8MZP7-F1
#
_entry.id   AF-A0A1Z8MZP7-F1
#
_cell.length_a   1.000
_cell.length_b   1.000
_cell.length_c   1.000
_cell.angle_alpha   90.00
_cell.angle_beta   90.00
_cell.angle_gamma   90.00
#
_symmetry.space_group_name_H-M   'P 1'
#
loop_
_entity.id
_entity.type
_entity.pdbx_description
1 polymer ?
#
loop_
_entity_poly.entity_id
_entity_poly.type
_entity_poly.pdbx_seq_one_letter_code
_entity_poly.pdbx_strand_id
1 'polypeptide(L)'
;MSLRFLFAFLITMVCFSCPLQPSSGEETTLEQMRACRYCRPPFDFINQLKPSASGRQYAPDRKVDLQHLRLDVTPDLKARTVTGQCVLTFTPIARPLRELTLGAVDLNIKEIKANVALAGYELTNEGLEIAFDPPVQPDKQ
;
A
#
# COMPACT_ATOMS: atom_id res chain seq x y z
N MET A 1 -76.24 4.19 -2.55
CA MET A 1 -75.24 4.76 -3.48
C MET A 1 -74.11 3.76 -3.62
N SER A 2 -73.92 3.21 -4.82
CA SER A 2 -73.31 1.89 -5.06
C SER A 2 -71.80 1.83 -4.80
N LEU A 3 -71.36 0.80 -4.04
CA LEU A 3 -69.97 0.43 -3.71
C LEU A 3 -69.09 0.19 -4.96
N ARG A 4 -69.72 0.11 -6.14
CA ARG A 4 -69.06 -0.01 -7.45
C ARG A 4 -68.41 1.29 -7.95
N PHE A 5 -68.85 2.47 -7.46
CA PHE A 5 -68.28 3.76 -7.89
C PHE A 5 -67.01 4.15 -7.12
N LEU A 6 -66.84 3.69 -5.87
CA LEU A 6 -65.66 4.02 -5.07
C LEU A 6 -64.41 3.21 -5.49
N PHE A 7 -64.61 1.96 -5.90
CA PHE A 7 -63.51 1.10 -6.38
C PHE A 7 -62.98 1.52 -7.77
N ALA A 8 -63.85 2.08 -8.62
CA ALA A 8 -63.45 2.55 -9.95
C ALA A 8 -62.55 3.80 -9.90
N PHE A 9 -62.68 4.63 -8.85
CA PHE A 9 -61.86 5.84 -8.67
C PHE A 9 -60.49 5.53 -8.04
N LEU A 10 -60.37 4.44 -7.30
CA LEU A 10 -59.12 4.02 -6.65
C LEU A 10 -58.18 3.27 -7.60
N ILE A 11 -58.72 2.62 -8.64
CA ILE A 11 -57.94 1.89 -9.64
C ILE A 11 -57.38 2.82 -10.73
N THR A 12 -57.99 3.99 -10.98
CA THR A 12 -57.51 4.96 -11.98
C THR A 12 -56.43 5.91 -11.44
N MET A 13 -56.38 6.17 -10.13
CA MET A 13 -55.34 7.00 -9.49
C MET A 13 -54.00 6.28 -9.28
N VAL A 14 -54.00 4.94 -9.22
CA VAL A 14 -52.76 4.15 -9.04
C VAL A 14 -52.01 3.93 -10.36
N CYS A 15 -52.68 4.08 -11.51
CA CYS A 15 -52.07 3.84 -12.83
C CYS A 15 -51.56 5.10 -13.55
N PHE A 16 -51.72 6.31 -12.98
CA PHE A 16 -51.34 7.57 -13.64
C PHE A 16 -50.05 8.21 -13.11
N SER A 17 -49.27 7.50 -12.29
CA SER A 17 -47.97 7.99 -11.77
C SER A 17 -46.80 7.06 -12.07
N CYS A 18 -46.93 6.15 -13.04
CA CYS A 18 -45.80 5.40 -13.57
C CYS A 18 -45.46 5.97 -14.96
N PRO A 19 -44.52 6.93 -15.09
CA PRO A 19 -43.88 7.13 -16.38
C PRO A 19 -43.25 5.80 -16.80
N LEU A 20 -43.85 5.21 -17.83
CA LEU A 20 -43.32 4.15 -18.66
C LEU A 20 -41.97 4.63 -19.21
N GLN A 21 -40.89 4.42 -18.45
CA GLN A 21 -39.55 4.64 -18.96
C GLN A 21 -39.28 3.58 -20.03
N PRO A 22 -38.84 3.98 -21.24
CA PRO A 22 -38.31 3.02 -22.18
C PRO A 22 -37.15 2.29 -21.49
N SER A 23 -37.22 0.96 -21.44
CA SER A 23 -36.05 0.13 -21.17
C SER A 23 -35.12 0.28 -22.36
N SER A 24 -34.39 1.39 -22.41
CA SER A 24 -33.10 1.40 -23.09
C SER A 24 -32.29 0.31 -22.41
N GLY A 25 -32.16 -0.83 -23.07
CA GLY A 25 -31.08 -1.77 -22.82
C GLY A 25 -29.76 -1.12 -23.22
N GLU A 26 -29.42 -0.02 -22.56
CA GLU A 26 -28.04 0.28 -22.24
C GLU A 26 -27.77 -0.57 -21.01
N GLU A 27 -27.31 -1.79 -21.26
CA GLU A 27 -26.68 -2.61 -20.25
C GLU A 27 -25.55 -1.78 -19.65
N THR A 28 -25.87 -1.12 -18.55
CA THR A 28 -24.96 -0.35 -17.75
C THR A 28 -23.78 -1.24 -17.42
N THR A 29 -22.64 -0.95 -18.01
CA THR A 29 -21.31 -1.58 -17.82
C THR A 29 -20.75 -1.37 -16.41
N LEU A 30 -21.62 -1.16 -15.42
CA LEU A 30 -21.33 -0.93 -14.01
C LEU A 30 -21.80 -2.08 -13.11
N GLU A 31 -22.86 -2.82 -13.48
CA GLU A 31 -23.36 -3.94 -12.67
C GLU A 31 -22.61 -5.26 -12.89
N GLN A 32 -21.64 -5.29 -13.81
CA GLN A 32 -20.76 -6.45 -14.01
C GLN A 32 -19.31 -6.19 -13.58
N MET A 33 -19.08 -5.19 -12.73
CA MET A 33 -17.86 -5.10 -11.95
C MET A 33 -18.13 -5.61 -10.53
N ARG A 34 -18.12 -6.93 -10.37
CA ARG A 34 -17.78 -7.56 -9.08
C ARG A 34 -16.34 -7.16 -8.76
N ALA A 35 -16.19 -5.98 -8.15
CA ALA A 35 -14.91 -5.38 -7.83
C ALA A 35 -14.17 -6.28 -6.82
N CYS A 36 -13.18 -7.00 -7.32
CA CYS A 36 -12.24 -7.74 -6.50
C CYS A 36 -11.64 -6.81 -5.43
N ARG A 37 -11.66 -7.22 -4.15
CA ARG A 37 -11.07 -6.49 -3.02
C ARG A 37 -9.59 -6.16 -3.24
N TYR A 38 -8.88 -6.97 -4.04
CA TYR A 38 -7.47 -6.74 -4.41
C TYR A 38 -7.28 -5.78 -5.59
N CYS A 39 -8.25 -5.69 -6.50
CA CYS A 39 -8.16 -4.80 -7.67
C CYS A 39 -8.79 -3.43 -7.41
N ARG A 40 -9.42 -3.23 -6.25
CA ARG A 40 -9.90 -1.91 -5.83
C ARG A 40 -8.69 -1.16 -5.26
N PRO A 41 -8.11 -0.17 -5.97
CA PRO A 41 -7.09 0.66 -5.35
C PRO A 41 -7.71 1.31 -4.11
N PRO A 42 -7.01 1.30 -2.95
CA PRO A 42 -7.47 2.05 -1.80
C PRO A 42 -7.65 3.52 -2.22
N PHE A 43 -8.63 4.20 -1.63
CA PHE A 43 -8.99 5.59 -1.94
C PHE A 43 -7.77 6.54 -1.84
N ASP A 44 -6.75 6.15 -1.07
CA ASP A 44 -5.46 6.85 -0.93
C ASP A 44 -4.59 6.85 -2.20
N PHE A 45 -4.72 5.86 -3.09
CA PHE A 45 -3.92 5.82 -4.32
C PHE A 45 -4.29 6.94 -5.29
N ILE A 46 -5.58 7.33 -5.33
CA ILE A 46 -6.06 8.45 -6.14
C ILE A 46 -5.57 9.79 -5.58
N ASN A 47 -5.42 9.92 -4.26
CA ASN A 47 -4.84 11.11 -3.63
C ASN A 47 -3.32 11.19 -3.77
N GLN A 48 -2.61 10.06 -3.84
CA GLN A 48 -1.17 10.02 -4.13
C GLN A 48 -0.84 10.34 -5.60
N LEU A 49 -1.79 10.15 -6.50
CA LEU A 49 -1.69 10.55 -7.91
C LEU A 49 -1.88 12.06 -8.12
N LYS A 50 -2.16 12.84 -7.06
CA LYS A 50 -2.22 14.29 -7.16
C LYS A 50 -0.80 14.80 -7.45
N PRO A 51 -0.51 15.30 -8.66
CA PRO A 51 0.81 15.85 -8.96
C PRO A 51 1.03 17.01 -7.98
N SER A 52 2.16 17.02 -7.28
CA SER A 52 2.52 18.18 -6.45
C SER A 52 2.46 19.41 -7.35
N ALA A 53 1.68 20.40 -6.96
CA ALA A 53 1.51 21.61 -7.75
C ALA A 53 2.89 22.24 -8.03
N SER A 54 3.33 22.16 -9.28
CA SER A 54 4.56 22.71 -9.88
C SER A 54 5.92 22.14 -9.40
N GLY A 55 6.57 21.34 -10.27
CA GLY A 55 7.97 20.91 -10.11
C GLY A 55 8.29 19.60 -10.84
N ARG A 56 9.57 19.38 -11.20
CA ARG A 56 10.03 18.05 -11.66
C ARG A 56 10.17 17.14 -10.44
N GLN A 57 9.52 15.98 -10.46
CA GLN A 57 9.63 14.98 -9.40
C GLN A 57 10.70 13.97 -9.81
N TYR A 58 11.82 13.96 -9.09
CA TYR A 58 12.88 12.98 -9.27
C TYR A 58 12.85 11.96 -8.14
N ALA A 59 13.29 10.74 -8.42
CA ALA A 59 13.52 9.76 -7.36
C ALA A 59 14.62 10.27 -6.41
N PRO A 60 14.51 10.02 -5.10
CA PRO A 60 15.58 10.31 -4.15
C PRO A 60 16.90 9.65 -4.56
N ASP A 61 18.01 10.27 -4.14
CA ASP A 61 19.34 9.73 -4.42
C ASP A 61 19.52 8.36 -3.76
N ARG A 62 20.06 7.40 -4.52
CA ARG A 62 20.27 6.03 -4.05
C ARG A 62 21.64 5.93 -3.40
N LYS A 63 21.68 5.77 -2.08
CA LYS A 63 22.93 5.68 -1.31
C LYS A 63 23.68 4.35 -1.48
N VAL A 64 22.95 3.25 -1.71
CA VAL A 64 23.50 1.89 -1.80
C VAL A 64 22.87 1.12 -2.95
N ASP A 65 23.64 0.22 -3.55
CA ASP A 65 23.14 -0.76 -4.50
C ASP A 65 22.86 -2.08 -3.78
N LEU A 66 21.60 -2.50 -3.78
CA LEU A 66 21.17 -3.75 -3.14
C LEU A 66 21.42 -4.91 -4.10
N GLN A 67 22.38 -5.77 -3.76
CA GLN A 67 22.78 -6.91 -4.61
C GLN A 67 22.01 -8.17 -4.27
N HIS A 68 21.75 -8.42 -2.98
CA HIS A 68 21.04 -9.62 -2.54
C HIS A 68 20.21 -9.37 -1.28
N LEU A 69 19.02 -9.97 -1.25
CA LEU A 69 18.17 -10.04 -0.07
C LEU A 69 17.81 -11.51 0.17
N ARG A 70 18.20 -12.03 1.33
CA ARG A 70 17.76 -13.35 1.80
C ARG A 70 16.79 -13.15 2.96
N LEU A 71 15.61 -13.73 2.85
CA LEU A 71 14.63 -13.78 3.92
C LEU A 71 14.41 -15.24 4.31
N ASP A 72 14.75 -15.57 5.55
CA ASP A 72 14.45 -16.85 6.17
C ASP A 72 13.41 -16.60 7.27
N VAL A 73 12.15 -16.92 6.98
CA VAL A 73 11.01 -16.56 7.84
C VAL A 73 10.14 -17.77 8.13
N THR A 74 9.69 -17.84 9.38
CA THR A 74 8.73 -18.84 9.86
C THR A 74 7.47 -18.12 10.35
N PRO A 75 6.32 -18.29 9.67
CA PRO A 75 5.06 -17.72 10.11
C PRO A 75 4.43 -18.56 11.23
N ASP A 76 3.93 -17.90 12.28
CA ASP A 76 3.06 -18.48 13.31
C ASP A 76 1.63 -17.96 13.11
N LEU A 77 0.76 -18.83 12.61
CA LEU A 77 -0.64 -18.49 12.34
C LEU A 77 -1.50 -18.35 13.60
N LYS A 78 -1.12 -18.98 14.72
CA LYS A 78 -1.84 -18.86 15.99
C LYS A 78 -1.55 -17.52 16.64
N ALA A 79 -0.27 -17.15 16.70
CA ALA A 79 0.17 -15.87 17.23
C ALA A 79 -0.06 -14.71 16.24
N ARG A 80 -0.30 -15.00 14.95
CA ARG A 80 -0.36 -14.04 13.85
C ARG A 80 0.93 -13.21 13.72
N THR A 81 2.07 -13.88 13.89
CA THR A 81 3.39 -13.25 13.81
C THR A 81 4.26 -13.94 12.77
N VAL A 82 5.28 -13.23 12.30
CA VAL A 82 6.33 -13.79 11.46
C VAL A 82 7.65 -13.54 12.17
N THR A 83 8.45 -14.59 12.34
CA THR A 83 9.79 -14.48 12.91
C THR A 83 10.80 -14.96 11.90
N GLY A 84 11.99 -14.36 11.87
CA GLY A 84 12.98 -14.76 10.90
C GLY A 84 14.25 -13.94 10.94
N GLN A 85 15.11 -14.21 9.96
CA GLN A 85 16.35 -13.50 9.71
C GLN A 85 16.32 -12.89 8.31
N CYS A 86 16.71 -11.62 8.24
CA CYS A 86 16.92 -10.89 6.99
C CYS A 86 18.42 -10.68 6.82
N VAL A 87 18.98 -11.11 5.69
CA VAL A 87 20.37 -10.82 5.30
C VAL A 87 20.36 -9.97 4.05
N LEU A 88 20.88 -8.76 4.18
CA LEU A 88 21.01 -7.76 3.12
C LEU A 88 22.47 -7.69 2.68
N THR A 89 22.70 -7.79 1.38
CA THR A 89 23.99 -7.55 0.75
C THR A 89 23.89 -6.33 -0.14
N PHE A 90 24.75 -5.34 0.09
CA PHE A 90 24.76 -4.10 -0.69
C PHE A 90 26.17 -3.52 -0.79
N THR A 91 26.35 -2.59 -1.73
CA THR A 91 27.56 -1.77 -1.86
C THR A 91 27.21 -0.29 -1.91
N PRO A 92 27.91 0.61 -1.20
CA PRO A 92 27.71 2.06 -1.33
C PRO A 92 27.92 2.56 -2.75
N ILE A 93 27.07 3.48 -3.20
CA ILE A 93 27.15 4.11 -4.52
C ILE A 93 27.85 5.46 -4.39
N ALA A 94 28.94 5.64 -5.13
CA ALA A 94 29.69 6.89 -5.35
C ALA A 94 30.32 7.57 -4.12
N ARG A 95 29.73 7.46 -2.92
CA ARG A 95 30.17 8.12 -1.69
C ARG A 95 30.28 7.12 -0.54
N PRO A 96 31.21 7.33 0.42
CA PRO A 96 31.28 6.50 1.61
C PRO A 96 29.99 6.58 2.43
N LEU A 97 29.44 5.42 2.78
CA LEU A 97 28.19 5.30 3.51
C LEU A 97 28.43 5.44 5.01
N ARG A 98 27.87 6.49 5.60
CA ARG A 98 27.90 6.72 7.06
C ARG A 98 26.66 6.20 7.76
N GLU A 99 25.55 6.17 7.04
CA GLU A 99 24.24 5.86 7.62
C GLU A 99 23.34 5.22 6.57
N LEU A 100 22.64 4.16 6.98
CA LEU A 100 21.63 3.47 6.20
C LEU A 100 20.33 3.40 6.99
N THR A 101 19.26 3.89 6.38
CA THR A 101 17.90 3.79 6.93
C THR A 101 17.14 2.69 6.21
N LEU A 102 16.56 1.77 6.97
CA LEU A 102 15.76 0.65 6.47
C LEU A 102 14.32 0.78 6.96
N GLY A 103 13.36 0.38 6.13
CA GLY A 103 11.97 0.29 6.58
C GLY A 103 11.82 -0.83 7.62
N ALA A 104 11.36 -0.47 8.82
CA ALA A 104 11.25 -1.40 9.95
C ALA A 104 10.04 -1.08 10.84
N VAL A 105 8.91 -0.72 10.23
CA VAL A 105 7.68 -0.36 10.94
C VAL A 105 7.08 -1.59 11.62
N ASP A 106 6.71 -1.45 12.89
CA ASP A 106 6.11 -2.48 13.73
C ASP A 106 6.95 -3.78 13.84
N LEU A 107 8.28 -3.67 13.69
CA LEU A 107 9.20 -4.79 13.86
C LEU A 107 9.87 -4.78 15.24
N ASN A 108 9.96 -5.95 15.86
CA ASN A 108 10.80 -6.16 17.03
C ASN A 108 12.15 -6.74 16.59
N ILE A 109 13.19 -5.90 16.60
CA ILE A 109 14.54 -6.27 16.20
C ILE A 109 15.31 -6.85 17.39
N LYS A 110 15.61 -8.15 17.34
CA LYS A 110 16.34 -8.85 18.41
C LYS A 110 17.85 -8.63 18.36
N GLU A 111 18.41 -8.56 17.16
CA GLU A 111 19.85 -8.50 16.95
C GLU A 111 20.16 -7.95 15.55
N ILE A 112 21.27 -7.22 15.45
CA ILE A 112 21.85 -6.77 14.17
C ILE A 112 23.30 -7.23 14.11
N LYS A 113 23.69 -7.80 12.97
CA LYS A 113 25.05 -8.22 12.66
C LYS A 113 25.47 -7.62 11.33
N ALA A 114 26.72 -7.17 11.27
CA ALA A 114 27.35 -6.70 10.05
C ALA A 114 28.75 -7.29 9.93
N ASN A 115 29.21 -7.44 8.69
CA ASN A 115 30.60 -7.75 8.34
C ASN A 115 31.55 -6.54 8.53
N VAL A 116 30.99 -5.34 8.56
CA VAL A 116 31.69 -4.07 8.81
C VAL A 116 31.42 -3.57 10.24
N ALA A 117 32.30 -2.69 10.73
CA ALA A 117 32.11 -2.06 12.03
C ALA A 117 30.88 -1.15 12.03
N LEU A 118 30.04 -1.30 13.06
CA LEU A 118 28.89 -0.44 13.31
C LEU A 118 29.25 0.55 14.43
N ALA A 119 28.85 1.80 14.25
CA ALA A 119 28.87 2.79 15.33
C ALA A 119 27.68 2.58 16.28
N GLY A 120 26.54 2.14 15.74
CA GLY A 120 25.31 1.89 16.47
C GLY A 120 24.11 1.79 15.55
N TYR A 121 22.94 1.58 16.14
CA TYR A 121 21.66 1.60 15.43
C TYR A 121 20.55 2.11 16.35
N GLU A 122 19.51 2.66 15.75
CA GLU A 122 18.32 3.14 16.44
C GLU A 122 17.06 2.66 15.69
N LEU A 123 16.09 2.14 16.44
CA LEU A 123 14.79 1.78 15.91
C LEU A 123 13.80 2.90 16.23
N THR A 124 13.34 3.60 15.20
CA THR A 124 12.36 4.67 15.29
C THR A 124 10.98 4.16 14.86
N ASN A 125 9.96 5.01 14.98
CA ASN A 125 8.62 4.69 14.45
C ASN A 125 8.58 4.62 12.92
N GLU A 126 9.58 5.20 12.25
CA GLU A 126 9.64 5.29 10.78
C GLU A 126 10.52 4.18 10.19
N GLY A 127 11.54 3.74 10.92
CA GLY A 127 12.43 2.68 10.46
C GLY A 127 13.61 2.40 11.37
N LEU A 128 14.56 1.64 10.83
CA LEU A 128 15.80 1.27 11.47
C LEU A 128 16.94 2.09 10.87
N GLU A 129 17.57 2.92 11.69
CA GLU A 129 18.73 3.72 11.33
C GLU A 129 20.01 3.01 11.79
N ILE A 130 20.95 2.80 10.88
CA ILE A 130 22.22 2.10 11.15
C ILE A 130 23.37 3.04 10.81
N ALA A 131 24.23 3.31 11.79
CA ALA A 131 25.40 4.16 11.63
C ALA A 131 26.70 3.35 11.52
N PHE A 132 27.60 3.79 10.64
CA PHE A 132 28.88 3.14 10.34
C PHE A 132 30.04 4.08 10.67
N ASP A 133 30.99 3.60 11.49
CA ASP A 133 32.27 4.27 11.77
C ASP A 133 33.39 3.21 11.88
N PRO A 134 34.37 3.18 10.95
CA PRO A 134 34.53 4.11 9.83
C PRO A 134 33.45 3.94 8.73
N PRO A 135 33.19 4.99 7.92
CA PRO A 135 32.23 4.91 6.83
C PRO A 135 32.58 3.81 5.82
N VAL A 136 31.58 3.09 5.32
CA VAL A 136 31.76 2.01 4.34
C VAL A 136 32.12 2.63 2.99
N GLN A 137 33.30 2.32 2.46
CA GLN A 137 33.76 2.88 1.19
C GLN A 137 32.94 2.31 0.00
N PRO A 138 32.86 3.04 -1.12
CA PRO A 138 32.40 2.45 -2.38
C PRO A 138 33.18 1.16 -2.71
N ASP A 139 32.52 0.23 -3.40
CA ASP A 139 33.07 -1.08 -3.78
C ASP A 139 33.43 -2.01 -2.60
N LYS A 140 33.10 -1.61 -1.36
CA LYS A 140 33.10 -2.48 -0.18
C LYS A 140 31.68 -2.95 0.13
N GLN A 141 31.58 -4.21 0.48
CA GLN A 141 30.36 -4.91 0.87
C GLN A 141 30.40 -5.18 2.37
#